data_AF-A0A6A6USG0-F1
#
_entry.id   AF-A0A6A6USG0-F1
#
_cell.length_a   1.000
_cell.length_b   1.000
_cell.length_c   1.000
_cell.angle_alpha   90.00
_cell.angle_beta   90.00
_cell.angle_gamma   90.00
#
_symmetry.space_group_name_H-M   'P 1'
#
loop_
_entity.id
_entity.type
_entity.pdbx_description
1 polymer ?
#
loop_
_entity_poly.entity_id
_entity_poly.type
_entity_poly.pdbx_seq_one_letter_code
_entity_poly.pdbx_strand_id
1 'polypeptide(L)'
;MQSSSQKPLSLAQQEFLDRALRVNQAGELAAVLIYDAQTPPIVRQNPQLKDLMKHMYDQEANHFQTFNELVAKHRIRPTLMYPVWRVAATALGWSTAVMGREAAMACTEAVETEIGEHYNRQVQTLFKWAQDVEAKGGQVSGEMKELLGTLRRIRDEELEHLDHAVENDAKEARPYEALTGVIRTGCRAAIWISERV
;
A
#
# COMPACT_ATOMS: atom_id res chain seq x y z
N MET A 1 2.67 -12.80 37.84
CA MET A 1 3.14 -12.53 36.45
C MET A 1 3.40 -11.04 36.36
N GLN A 2 4.66 -10.63 36.24
CA GLN A 2 5.03 -9.21 36.19
C GLN A 2 4.52 -8.60 34.88
N SER A 3 3.47 -7.80 34.98
CA SER A 3 3.05 -6.87 33.94
C SER A 3 4.18 -5.86 33.73
N SER A 4 5.03 -6.07 32.72
CA SER A 4 5.93 -5.03 32.27
C SER A 4 5.05 -3.89 31.74
N SER A 5 4.94 -2.83 32.55
CA SER A 5 4.24 -1.60 32.18
C SER A 5 4.99 -0.98 31.01
N GLN A 6 4.68 -1.42 29.80
CA GLN A 6 5.14 -0.77 28.58
C GLN A 6 4.67 0.69 28.66
N LYS A 7 5.61 1.62 28.49
CA LYS A 7 5.24 3.03 28.42
C LYS A 7 4.26 3.19 27.24
N PRO A 8 3.12 3.86 27.45
CA PRO A 8 2.22 4.17 26.35
C PRO A 8 2.96 5.01 25.31
N LEU A 9 2.60 4.84 24.04
CA LEU A 9 3.12 5.67 22.95
C LEU A 9 2.90 7.15 23.26
N SER A 10 3.86 8.00 22.88
CA SER A 10 3.66 9.45 22.94
C SER A 10 2.53 9.89 22.00
N LEU A 11 1.90 11.03 22.28
CA LEU A 11 0.83 11.56 21.43
C LEU A 11 1.26 11.66 19.96
N ALA A 12 2.47 12.17 19.69
CA ALA A 12 3.00 12.28 18.34
C ALA A 12 3.16 10.91 17.64
N GLN A 13 3.54 9.86 18.39
CA GLN A 13 3.64 8.50 17.84
C GLN A 13 2.26 7.92 17.54
N GLN A 14 1.28 8.14 18.41
CA GLN A 14 -0.10 7.71 18.19
C GLN A 14 -0.68 8.40 16.96
N GLU A 15 -0.57 9.72 16.87
CA GLU A 15 -1.03 10.49 15.72
C GLU A 15 -0.36 10.07 14.41
N PHE A 16 0.93 9.73 14.45
CA PHE A 16 1.62 9.18 13.28
C PHE A 16 1.02 7.84 12.85
N LEU A 17 0.85 6.89 13.78
CA LEU A 17 0.29 5.57 13.47
C LEU A 17 -1.16 5.65 12.98
N ASP A 18 -1.97 6.51 13.58
CA ASP A 18 -3.36 6.74 13.16
C ASP A 18 -3.44 7.19 11.70
N ARG A 19 -2.58 8.14 11.29
CA ARG A 19 -2.52 8.60 9.90
C ARG A 19 -1.96 7.52 8.98
N ALA A 20 -0.86 6.89 9.36
CA ALA A 20 -0.19 5.87 8.57
C ALA A 20 -1.11 4.68 8.27
N LEU A 21 -1.74 4.10 9.30
CA LEU A 21 -2.61 2.93 9.15
C LEU A 21 -3.92 3.27 8.41
N ARG A 22 -4.44 4.50 8.55
CA ARG A 22 -5.56 4.97 7.73
C ARG A 22 -5.19 5.03 6.25
N VAL A 23 -4.01 5.57 5.94
CA VAL A 23 -3.52 5.66 4.55
C VAL A 23 -3.27 4.27 4.00
N ASN A 24 -2.63 3.37 4.74
CA ASN A 24 -2.41 1.98 4.30
C ASN A 24 -3.74 1.31 3.95
N GLN A 25 -4.74 1.36 4.84
CA GLN A 25 -6.05 0.77 4.56
C GLN A 25 -6.72 1.34 3.31
N ALA A 26 -6.60 2.64 3.05
CA ALA A 26 -7.12 3.27 1.85
C ALA A 26 -6.31 2.93 0.59
N GLY A 27 -4.99 2.77 0.74
CA GLY A 27 -4.06 2.34 -0.31
C GLY A 27 -4.37 0.93 -0.78
N GLU A 28 -4.43 -0.03 0.16
CA GLU A 28 -4.73 -1.42 -0.17
C GLU A 28 -6.12 -1.59 -0.80
N LEU A 29 -7.11 -0.80 -0.34
CA LEU A 29 -8.41 -0.76 -1.02
C LEU A 29 -8.26 -0.36 -2.49
N ALA A 30 -7.49 0.69 -2.76
CA ALA A 30 -7.29 1.18 -4.11
C ALA A 30 -6.54 0.14 -4.95
N ALA A 31 -5.50 -0.49 -4.42
CA ALA A 31 -4.75 -1.55 -5.10
C ALA A 31 -5.65 -2.74 -5.46
N VAL A 32 -6.43 -3.28 -4.50
CA VAL A 32 -7.43 -4.34 -4.75
C VAL A 32 -8.38 -3.95 -5.90
N LEU A 33 -8.89 -2.72 -5.90
CA LEU A 33 -9.83 -2.26 -6.93
C LEU A 33 -9.17 -2.01 -8.29
N ILE A 34 -7.90 -1.62 -8.31
CA ILE A 34 -7.12 -1.49 -9.54
C ILE A 34 -6.93 -2.87 -10.16
N TYR A 35 -6.43 -3.85 -9.40
CA TYR A 35 -6.24 -5.21 -9.91
C TYR A 35 -7.54 -5.87 -10.32
N ASP A 36 -8.62 -5.73 -9.54
CA ASP A 36 -9.95 -6.24 -9.90
C ASP A 36 -10.43 -5.66 -11.24
N ALA A 37 -10.25 -4.35 -11.44
CA ALA A 37 -10.66 -3.67 -12.66
C ALA A 37 -9.73 -3.98 -13.86
N GLN A 38 -8.43 -4.20 -13.61
CA GLN A 38 -7.45 -4.52 -14.65
C GLN A 38 -7.55 -5.97 -15.13
N THR A 39 -7.84 -6.91 -14.23
CA THR A 39 -7.75 -8.34 -14.50
C THR A 39 -8.60 -8.79 -15.71
N PRO A 40 -9.89 -8.45 -15.83
CA PRO A 40 -10.70 -8.99 -16.92
C PRO A 40 -10.23 -8.58 -18.34
N PRO A 41 -9.96 -7.29 -18.63
CA PRO A 41 -9.42 -6.91 -19.94
C PRO A 41 -8.02 -7.48 -20.21
N ILE A 42 -7.15 -7.50 -19.20
CA ILE A 42 -5.78 -8.01 -19.34
C ILE A 42 -5.77 -9.50 -19.64
N VAL A 43 -6.47 -10.31 -18.85
CA VAL A 43 -6.52 -11.77 -19.05
C VAL A 43 -7.21 -12.14 -20.35
N ARG A 44 -8.20 -11.35 -20.79
CA ARG A 44 -8.84 -11.56 -22.10
C ARG A 44 -7.86 -11.36 -23.26
N GLN A 45 -6.97 -10.37 -23.18
CA GLN A 45 -5.99 -10.05 -24.22
C GLN A 45 -4.70 -10.88 -24.09
N ASN A 46 -4.34 -11.26 -22.86
CA ASN A 46 -3.10 -11.94 -22.50
C ASN A 46 -3.40 -13.09 -21.50
N PRO A 47 -3.98 -14.21 -21.98
CA PRO A 47 -4.40 -15.31 -21.10
C PRO A 47 -3.28 -15.89 -20.22
N GLN A 48 -2.04 -15.79 -20.66
CA GLN A 48 -0.85 -16.22 -19.92
C GLN A 48 -0.63 -15.43 -18.62
N LEU A 49 -1.19 -14.22 -18.49
CA LEU A 49 -1.06 -13.39 -17.28
C LEU A 49 -2.10 -13.72 -16.21
N LYS A 50 -3.00 -14.68 -16.46
CA LYS A 50 -4.09 -15.00 -15.54
C LYS A 50 -3.60 -15.30 -14.12
N ASP A 51 -2.60 -16.17 -13.99
CA ASP A 51 -2.12 -16.61 -12.68
C ASP A 51 -1.37 -15.47 -11.97
N LEU A 52 -0.62 -14.66 -12.71
CA LEU A 52 0.07 -13.48 -12.18
C LEU A 52 -0.93 -12.42 -11.67
N MET A 53 -1.93 -12.05 -12.48
CA MET A 53 -2.95 -11.08 -12.06
C MET A 53 -3.73 -11.55 -10.83
N LYS A 54 -4.02 -12.86 -10.77
CA LYS A 54 -4.67 -13.47 -9.59
C LYS A 54 -3.75 -13.40 -8.36
N HIS A 55 -2.47 -13.69 -8.53
CA HIS A 55 -1.49 -13.67 -7.45
C HIS A 55 -1.38 -12.28 -6.81
N MET A 56 -1.17 -11.23 -7.61
CA MET A 56 -1.10 -9.85 -7.13
C MET A 56 -2.41 -9.43 -6.44
N TYR A 57 -3.57 -9.72 -7.06
CA TYR A 57 -4.86 -9.43 -6.45
C TYR A 57 -5.04 -10.12 -5.08
N ASP A 58 -4.66 -11.40 -4.97
CA ASP A 58 -4.80 -12.14 -3.72
C ASP A 58 -3.89 -11.57 -2.62
N GLN A 59 -2.67 -11.10 -2.96
CA GLN A 59 -1.78 -10.42 -2.01
C GLN A 59 -2.41 -9.12 -1.52
N GLU A 60 -2.87 -8.26 -2.42
CA GLU A 60 -3.55 -7.00 -2.06
C GLU A 60 -4.79 -7.23 -1.19
N ALA A 61 -5.58 -8.26 -1.50
CA ALA A 61 -6.75 -8.61 -0.69
C ALA A 61 -6.36 -9.00 0.75
N ASN A 62 -5.24 -9.73 0.91
CA ASN A 62 -4.69 -10.08 2.22
C ASN A 62 -4.11 -8.86 2.95
N HIS A 63 -3.45 -7.94 2.24
CA HIS A 63 -2.96 -6.69 2.82
C HIS A 63 -4.15 -5.84 3.31
N PHE A 64 -5.17 -5.67 2.46
CA PHE A 64 -6.37 -4.93 2.80
C PHE A 64 -7.09 -5.52 4.02
N GLN A 65 -7.20 -6.85 4.10
CA GLN A 65 -7.74 -7.51 5.28
C GLN A 65 -6.91 -7.19 6.53
N THR A 66 -5.58 -7.30 6.44
CA THR A 66 -4.66 -6.99 7.53
C THR A 66 -4.88 -5.58 8.07
N PHE A 67 -4.98 -4.58 7.19
CA PHE A 67 -5.19 -3.20 7.63
C PHE A 67 -6.61 -2.92 8.10
N ASN A 68 -7.63 -3.60 7.60
CA ASN A 68 -8.98 -3.52 8.18
C ASN A 68 -8.98 -4.02 9.63
N GLU A 69 -8.28 -5.12 9.91
CA GLU A 69 -8.14 -5.65 11.27
C GLU A 69 -7.36 -4.69 12.17
N LEU A 70 -6.25 -4.12 11.70
CA LEU A 70 -5.46 -3.14 12.46
C LEU A 70 -6.25 -1.85 12.74
N VAL A 71 -6.92 -1.29 11.73
CA VAL A 71 -7.77 -0.09 11.87
C VAL A 71 -8.89 -0.34 12.87
N ALA A 72 -9.55 -1.50 12.82
CA ALA A 72 -10.59 -1.88 13.77
C ALA A 72 -10.03 -2.08 15.19
N LYS A 73 -8.93 -2.83 15.34
CA LYS A 73 -8.26 -3.11 16.62
C LYS A 73 -7.89 -1.82 17.36
N HIS A 74 -7.34 -0.86 16.63
CA HIS A 74 -6.85 0.40 17.17
C HIS A 74 -7.89 1.53 17.15
N ARG A 75 -9.12 1.26 16.68
CA ARG A 75 -10.22 2.23 16.55
C ARG A 75 -9.85 3.47 15.73
N ILE A 76 -9.01 3.25 14.71
CA ILE A 76 -8.58 4.29 13.79
C ILE A 76 -9.77 4.61 12.89
N ARG A 77 -10.03 5.90 12.68
CA ARG A 77 -11.08 6.32 11.75
C ARG A 77 -10.57 6.14 10.31
N PRO A 78 -11.28 5.41 9.43
CA PRO A 78 -10.96 5.37 8.00
C PRO A 78 -11.07 6.76 7.38
N THR A 79 -10.43 6.95 6.22
CA THR A 79 -10.50 8.23 5.50
C THR A 79 -11.92 8.53 5.01
N LEU A 80 -12.35 9.78 5.13
CA LEU A 80 -13.63 10.25 4.55
C LEU A 80 -13.66 10.17 3.02
N MET A 81 -12.49 10.08 2.38
CA MET A 81 -12.38 10.00 0.92
C MET A 81 -12.63 8.60 0.36
N TYR A 82 -12.93 7.61 1.21
CA TYR A 82 -13.15 6.22 0.82
C TYR A 82 -14.07 6.05 -0.41
N PRO A 83 -15.24 6.72 -0.54
CA PRO A 83 -16.09 6.59 -1.72
C PRO A 83 -15.43 7.13 -3.00
N VAL A 84 -14.64 8.21 -2.89
CA VAL A 84 -13.93 8.83 -4.02
C VAL A 84 -12.81 7.92 -4.50
N TRP A 85 -12.03 7.36 -3.56
CA TRP A 85 -10.95 6.43 -3.88
C TRP A 85 -11.44 5.15 -4.53
N ARG A 86 -12.61 4.63 -4.13
CA ARG A 86 -13.23 3.50 -4.81
C ARG A 86 -13.46 3.78 -6.29
N VAL A 87 -14.09 4.90 -6.60
CA VAL A 87 -14.39 5.27 -7.99
C VAL A 87 -13.11 5.55 -8.77
N ALA A 88 -12.18 6.30 -8.20
CA ALA A 88 -10.92 6.66 -8.84
C ALA A 88 -10.05 5.44 -9.14
N ALA A 89 -9.89 4.52 -8.18
CA ALA A 89 -9.10 3.30 -8.34
C ALA A 89 -9.67 2.37 -9.40
N THR A 90 -10.98 2.08 -9.35
CA THR A 90 -11.64 1.25 -10.37
C THR A 90 -11.53 1.88 -11.76
N ALA A 91 -11.75 3.19 -11.88
CA ALA A 91 -11.64 3.88 -13.17
C ALA A 91 -10.20 3.85 -13.71
N LEU A 92 -9.21 4.06 -12.85
CA LEU A 92 -7.79 3.98 -13.21
C LEU A 92 -7.42 2.58 -13.71
N GLY A 93 -7.76 1.54 -12.94
CA GLY A 93 -7.46 0.16 -13.32
C GLY A 93 -8.14 -0.23 -14.63
N TRP A 94 -9.43 0.04 -14.78
CA TRP A 94 -10.16 -0.28 -16.01
C TRP A 94 -9.60 0.48 -17.23
N SER A 95 -9.37 1.78 -17.11
CA SER A 95 -8.90 2.60 -18.23
C SER A 95 -7.52 2.17 -18.73
N THR A 96 -6.59 1.88 -17.81
CA THR A 96 -5.23 1.46 -18.17
C THR A 96 -5.23 0.06 -18.78
N ALA A 97 -6.06 -0.85 -18.28
CA ALA A 97 -6.21 -2.18 -18.88
C ALA A 97 -6.85 -2.19 -20.27
N VAL A 98 -7.78 -1.26 -20.55
CA VAL A 98 -8.32 -1.07 -21.90
C VAL A 98 -7.27 -0.53 -22.86
N MET A 99 -6.34 0.30 -22.38
CA MET A 99 -5.24 0.83 -23.19
C MET A 99 -4.19 -0.24 -23.55
N GLY A 100 -4.13 -1.35 -22.81
CA GLY A 100 -3.28 -2.49 -23.10
C GLY A 100 -2.46 -2.95 -21.90
N ARG A 101 -1.73 -4.05 -22.09
CA ARG A 101 -0.90 -4.67 -21.05
C ARG A 101 0.15 -3.72 -20.52
N GLU A 102 0.88 -3.07 -21.41
CA GLU A 102 1.99 -2.18 -21.08
C GLU A 102 1.50 -1.00 -20.23
N ALA A 103 0.33 -0.43 -20.57
CA ALA A 103 -0.27 0.68 -19.83
C ALA A 103 -0.79 0.23 -18.44
N ALA A 104 -1.36 -0.96 -18.33
CA ALA A 104 -1.76 -1.52 -17.04
C ALA A 104 -0.57 -1.79 -16.14
N MET A 105 0.50 -2.40 -16.67
CA MET A 105 1.72 -2.66 -15.91
C MET A 105 2.43 -1.35 -15.54
N ALA A 106 2.44 -0.33 -16.41
CA ALA A 106 2.94 1.01 -16.05
C ALA A 106 2.13 1.66 -14.93
N CYS A 107 0.81 1.42 -14.89
CA CYS A 107 -0.04 1.86 -13.78
C CYS A 107 0.33 1.14 -12.49
N THR A 108 0.47 -0.18 -12.51
CA THR A 108 0.92 -0.98 -11.37
C THR A 108 2.26 -0.46 -10.86
N GLU A 109 3.28 -0.40 -11.72
CA GLU A 109 4.61 0.10 -11.35
C GLU A 109 4.55 1.48 -10.67
N ALA A 110 3.77 2.42 -11.23
CA ALA A 110 3.62 3.76 -10.70
C ALA A 110 2.94 3.80 -9.32
N VAL A 111 1.92 2.96 -9.10
CA VAL A 111 1.19 2.85 -7.83
C VAL A 111 2.10 2.21 -6.78
N GLU A 112 2.69 1.06 -7.08
CA GLU A 112 3.53 0.31 -6.13
C GLU A 112 4.81 1.05 -5.77
N THR A 113 5.34 1.88 -6.68
CA THR A 113 6.43 2.79 -6.33
C THR A 113 6.04 3.72 -5.18
N GLU A 114 4.88 4.38 -5.26
CA GLU A 114 4.46 5.36 -4.25
C GLU A 114 3.99 4.68 -2.95
N ILE A 115 3.33 3.52 -3.05
CA ILE A 115 2.91 2.71 -1.90
C ILE A 115 4.14 2.12 -1.20
N GLY A 116 5.07 1.51 -1.93
CA GLY A 116 6.33 0.98 -1.39
C GLY A 116 7.18 2.07 -0.70
N GLU A 117 7.29 3.27 -1.30
CA GLU A 117 7.94 4.42 -0.66
C GLU A 117 7.21 4.87 0.62
N HIS A 118 5.88 4.78 0.66
CA HIS A 118 5.10 5.07 1.86
C HIS A 118 5.40 4.06 2.98
N TYR A 119 5.38 2.75 2.68
CA TYR A 119 5.74 1.71 3.63
C TYR A 119 7.17 1.83 4.13
N ASN A 120 8.13 2.08 3.24
CA ASN A 120 9.53 2.21 3.62
C ASN A 120 9.75 3.35 4.64
N ARG A 121 9.06 4.48 4.48
CA ARG A 121 9.08 5.59 5.46
C ARG A 121 8.53 5.18 6.82
N GLN A 122 7.45 4.39 6.85
CA GLN A 122 6.89 3.88 8.10
C GLN A 122 7.85 2.91 8.79
N VAL A 123 8.40 1.95 8.04
CA VAL A 123 9.39 0.97 8.55
C VAL A 123 10.58 1.68 9.16
N GLN A 124 11.14 2.69 8.47
CA GLN A 124 12.25 3.49 8.99
C GLN A 124 11.90 4.22 10.29
N THR A 125 10.70 4.81 10.34
CA THR A 125 10.22 5.54 11.52
C THR A 125 10.05 4.63 12.73
N LEU A 126 9.37 3.49 12.56
CA LEU A 126 9.15 2.52 13.63
C LEU A 126 10.46 1.87 14.08
N PHE A 127 11.36 1.58 13.14
CA PHE A 127 12.68 1.05 13.46
C PHE A 127 13.51 2.04 14.29
N LYS A 128 13.48 3.33 13.96
CA LYS A 128 14.13 4.37 14.76
C LYS A 128 13.54 4.46 16.16
N TRP A 129 12.22 4.38 16.32
CA TRP A 129 11.60 4.35 17.64
C TRP A 129 12.02 3.13 18.46
N ALA A 130 12.12 1.96 17.83
CA ALA A 130 12.61 0.75 18.47
C ALA A 130 14.05 0.94 18.97
N GLN A 131 14.94 1.47 18.13
CA GLN A 131 16.32 1.78 18.50
C GLN A 131 16.41 2.80 19.66
N ASP A 132 15.60 3.86 19.62
CA ASP A 132 15.56 4.89 20.67
C ASP A 132 15.11 4.31 22.02
N VAL A 133 14.20 3.33 22.02
CA VAL A 133 13.77 2.61 23.22
C VAL A 133 14.90 1.75 23.77
N GLU A 134 15.56 0.96 22.91
CA GLU A 134 16.66 0.08 23.30
C GLU A 134 17.87 0.87 23.82
N ALA A 135 18.23 1.98 23.16
CA ALA A 135 19.31 2.87 23.57
C ALA A 135 19.09 3.49 24.96
N LYS A 136 17.83 3.64 25.38
CA LYS A 136 17.44 4.12 26.72
C LYS A 136 17.30 2.99 27.76
N GLY A 137 17.71 1.77 27.41
CA GLY A 137 17.60 0.59 28.26
C GLY A 137 16.17 0.04 28.38
N GLY A 138 15.26 0.48 27.51
CA GLY A 138 13.89 -0.02 27.44
C GLY A 138 13.75 -1.27 26.57
N GLN A 139 12.58 -1.89 26.62
CA GLN A 139 12.22 -3.04 25.78
C GLN A 139 11.14 -2.64 24.78
N VAL A 140 11.37 -2.89 23.50
CA VAL A 140 10.37 -2.68 22.44
C VAL A 140 9.19 -3.63 22.64
N SER A 141 7.96 -3.10 22.56
CA SER A 141 6.75 -3.90 22.77
C SER A 141 6.60 -4.99 21.72
N GLY A 142 5.95 -6.11 22.11
CA GLY A 142 5.61 -7.18 21.17
C GLY A 142 4.76 -6.68 20.00
N GLU A 143 3.78 -5.83 20.29
CA GLU A 143 2.91 -5.22 19.27
C GLU A 143 3.68 -4.32 18.28
N MET A 144 4.66 -3.54 18.75
CA MET A 144 5.50 -2.73 17.85
C MET A 144 6.40 -3.61 16.97
N LYS A 145 6.93 -4.70 17.51
CA LYS A 145 7.71 -5.68 16.72
C LYS A 145 6.85 -6.35 15.66
N GLU A 146 5.64 -6.76 16.02
CA GLU A 146 4.66 -7.39 15.11
C GLU A 146 4.24 -6.42 13.99
N LEU A 147 3.92 -5.18 14.34
CA LEU A 147 3.58 -4.16 13.34
C LEU A 147 4.76 -3.88 12.40
N LEU A 148 5.97 -3.71 12.95
CA LEU A 148 7.17 -3.50 12.13
C LEU A 148 7.43 -4.70 11.19
N GLY A 149 7.23 -5.93 11.67
CA GLY A 149 7.34 -7.13 10.85
C GLY A 149 6.29 -7.17 9.73
N THR A 150 5.05 -6.82 10.05
CA THR A 150 3.94 -6.75 9.10
C THR A 150 4.22 -5.73 7.99
N LEU A 151 4.61 -4.50 8.35
CA LEU A 151 4.91 -3.44 7.37
C LEU A 151 6.12 -3.77 6.51
N ARG A 152 7.13 -4.48 7.04
CA ARG A 152 8.28 -4.95 6.25
C ARG A 152 7.87 -6.00 5.22
N ARG A 153 7.07 -6.99 5.64
CA ARG A 153 6.57 -8.04 4.75
C ARG A 153 5.78 -7.42 3.59
N ILE A 154 4.79 -6.59 3.91
CA ILE A 154 3.94 -5.92 2.90
C ILE A 154 4.79 -5.06 1.95
N ARG A 155 5.69 -4.23 2.47
CA ARG A 155 6.63 -3.47 1.64
C ARG A 155 7.41 -4.34 0.65
N ASP A 156 7.89 -5.50 1.10
CA ASP A 156 8.70 -6.40 0.27
C ASP A 156 7.83 -7.08 -0.80
N GLU A 157 6.57 -7.39 -0.48
CA GLU A 157 5.56 -7.86 -1.44
C GLU A 157 5.21 -6.76 -2.48
N GLU A 158 5.10 -5.49 -2.09
CA GLU A 158 4.88 -4.38 -3.06
C GLU A 158 6.05 -4.19 -4.03
N LEU A 159 7.28 -4.41 -3.56
CA LEU A 159 8.46 -4.37 -4.43
C LEU A 159 8.43 -5.53 -5.42
N GLU A 160 7.94 -6.70 -5.01
CA GLU A 160 7.72 -7.83 -5.92
C GLU A 160 6.67 -7.49 -6.99
N HIS A 161 5.55 -6.85 -6.62
CA HIS A 161 4.54 -6.38 -7.58
C HIS A 161 5.13 -5.39 -8.61
N LEU A 162 5.98 -4.47 -8.14
CA LEU A 162 6.71 -3.55 -9.02
C LEU A 162 7.61 -4.29 -10.00
N ASP A 163 8.38 -5.27 -9.52
CA ASP A 163 9.26 -6.08 -10.36
C ASP A 163 8.46 -6.85 -11.42
N HIS A 164 7.35 -7.49 -11.03
CA HIS A 164 6.44 -8.16 -11.96
C HIS A 164 5.92 -7.21 -13.04
N ALA A 165 5.56 -5.98 -12.68
CA ALA A 165 5.10 -4.98 -13.65
C ALA A 165 6.20 -4.63 -14.66
N VAL A 166 7.44 -4.43 -14.21
CA VAL A 166 8.59 -4.14 -15.08
C VAL A 166 8.89 -5.32 -16.00
N GLU A 167 8.87 -6.54 -15.48
CA GLU A 167 9.05 -7.78 -16.24
C GLU A 167 7.96 -8.00 -17.30
N ASN A 168 6.78 -7.41 -17.10
CA ASN A 168 5.64 -7.49 -18.01
C ASN A 168 5.45 -6.22 -18.85
N ASP A 169 6.57 -5.60 -19.24
CA ASP A 169 6.65 -4.53 -20.24
C ASP A 169 6.04 -3.18 -19.80
N ALA A 170 5.99 -2.88 -18.49
CA ALA A 170 5.56 -1.56 -17.99
C ALA A 170 6.29 -0.39 -18.69
N LYS A 171 7.60 -0.53 -18.89
CA LYS A 171 8.45 0.50 -19.51
C LYS A 171 8.15 0.75 -20.99
N GLU A 172 7.43 -0.15 -21.64
CA GLU A 172 7.06 -0.04 -23.06
C GLU A 172 5.76 0.75 -23.29
N ALA A 173 5.07 1.19 -22.23
CA ALA A 173 3.88 2.03 -22.34
C ALA A 173 4.20 3.33 -23.10
N ARG A 174 3.26 3.82 -23.92
CA ARG A 174 3.46 5.03 -24.72
C ARG A 174 2.32 6.04 -24.53
N PRO A 175 2.59 7.25 -24.00
CA PRO A 175 3.86 7.73 -23.41
C PRO A 175 4.04 7.30 -21.94
N TYR A 176 5.07 6.49 -21.65
CA TYR A 176 5.38 5.97 -20.31
C TYR A 176 5.51 7.06 -19.24
N GLU A 177 6.46 8.00 -19.42
CA GLU A 177 6.77 9.04 -18.43
C GLU A 177 5.57 9.93 -18.08
N ALA A 178 4.73 10.23 -19.07
CA ALA A 178 3.53 11.04 -18.84
C ALA A 178 2.46 10.24 -18.09
N LEU A 179 2.26 8.96 -18.44
CA LEU A 179 1.30 8.10 -17.76
C LEU A 179 1.70 7.88 -16.30
N THR A 180 2.93 7.41 -16.06
CA THR A 180 3.41 7.15 -14.70
C THR A 180 3.54 8.44 -13.88
N GLY A 181 3.98 9.55 -14.49
CA GLY A 181 4.07 10.84 -13.82
C GLY A 181 2.72 11.35 -13.30
N VAL A 182 1.64 11.20 -14.09
CA VAL A 182 0.29 11.56 -13.66
C VAL A 182 -0.19 10.65 -12.54
N ILE A 183 -0.03 9.32 -12.69
CA ILE A 183 -0.49 8.34 -11.71
C ILE A 183 0.23 8.53 -10.36
N ARG A 184 1.56 8.66 -10.38
CA ARG A 184 2.37 8.91 -9.18
C ARG A 184 1.94 10.20 -8.47
N THR A 185 1.67 11.26 -9.24
CA THR A 185 1.18 12.53 -8.68
C THR A 185 -0.20 12.36 -8.03
N GLY A 186 -1.09 11.59 -8.67
CA GLY A 186 -2.38 11.20 -8.09
C GLY A 186 -2.23 10.42 -6.78
N CYS A 187 -1.34 9.43 -6.73
CA CYS A 187 -1.07 8.63 -5.54
C CYS A 187 -0.55 9.50 -4.39
N ARG A 188 0.42 10.38 -4.64
CA ARG A 188 0.93 11.34 -3.63
C ARG A 188 -0.16 12.25 -3.09
N ALA A 189 -1.05 12.74 -3.96
CA ALA A 189 -2.18 13.54 -3.54
C ALA A 189 -3.16 12.72 -2.69
N ALA A 190 -3.50 11.49 -3.09
CA ALA A 190 -4.39 10.61 -2.34
C ALA A 190 -3.84 10.27 -0.95
N ILE A 191 -2.54 9.98 -0.84
CA ILE A 191 -1.83 9.79 0.43
C ILE A 191 -1.96 11.06 1.29
N TRP A 192 -1.59 12.22 0.76
CA TRP A 192 -1.60 13.48 1.50
C TRP A 192 -3.00 13.85 2.02
N ILE A 193 -4.05 13.63 1.22
CA ILE A 193 -5.43 13.89 1.64
C ILE A 193 -5.84 12.88 2.71
N SER A 194 -5.60 11.58 2.49
CA SER A 194 -6.02 10.52 3.41
C SER A 194 -5.32 10.60 4.76
N GLU A 195 -4.11 11.15 4.84
CA GLU A 195 -3.47 11.46 6.13
C GLU A 195 -4.30 12.44 6.99
N ARG A 196 -5.09 13.32 6.38
CA ARG A 196 -5.75 14.45 7.03
C ARG A 196 -7.22 14.22 7.33
N VAL A 197 -7.92 13.47 6.47
CA VAL A 197 -9.37 13.28 6.51
C VAL A 197 -9.78 11.83 6.40
#